data_AF-A0A930PD22-F1
#
_entry.id   AF-A0A930PD22-F1
#
_cell.length_a   1.000
_cell.length_b   1.000
_cell.length_c   1.000
_cell.angle_alpha   90.00
_cell.angle_beta   90.00
_cell.angle_gamma   90.00
#
_symmetry.space_group_name_H-M   'P 1'
#
loop_
_entity.id
_entity.type
_entity.pdbx_description
1 polymer ?
#
loop_
_entity_poly.entity_id
_entity_poly.type
_entity_poly.pdbx_seq_one_letter_code
_entity_poly.pdbx_strand_id
1 'polypeptide(L)'
;MINDSHSNEIDFEERLSPHFTVGEMMRSGKAVGMGIKNVPEENPAPGEASRAEVIENLRELCRCVLEPLRRRVGRVIVVGGYRCEAVNRAVMEAEHSQHLRGEAADIHVTGLEMCRKYAAILSQTDFDQMILEPQESI
;
A
#
# COMPACT_ATOMS: atom_id res chain seq x y z
N MET A 1 4.21 35.72 -15.36
CA MET A 1 3.04 34.90 -14.99
C MET A 1 3.52 33.46 -15.07
N ILE A 2 3.91 32.88 -13.93
CA ILE A 2 4.24 31.46 -13.88
C ILE A 2 2.88 30.76 -13.83
N ASN A 3 2.53 30.07 -14.91
CA ASN A 3 1.46 29.09 -14.87
C ASN A 3 1.97 27.98 -13.95
N ASP A 4 1.71 28.08 -12.66
CA ASP A 4 1.72 26.92 -11.76
C ASP A 4 0.50 26.09 -12.15
N SER A 5 0.65 25.34 -13.24
CA SER A 5 -0.10 24.12 -13.44
C SER A 5 0.29 23.21 -12.28
N HIS A 6 -0.48 23.25 -11.19
CA HIS A 6 -0.50 22.17 -10.22
C HIS A 6 -0.79 20.90 -11.02
N SER A 7 0.24 20.14 -11.35
CA SER A 7 0.09 18.85 -11.98
C SER A 7 -0.61 17.97 -10.96
N ASN A 8 -1.93 17.81 -11.10
CA ASN A 8 -2.75 16.83 -10.40
C ASN A 8 -2.38 15.39 -10.79
N GLU A 9 -1.14 15.15 -11.21
CA GLU A 9 -0.68 13.86 -11.70
C GLU A 9 0.14 13.19 -10.61
N ILE A 10 -0.11 11.90 -10.39
CA ILE A 10 0.63 11.10 -9.41
C ILE A 10 1.99 10.77 -10.01
N ASP A 11 3.05 11.16 -9.32
CA ASP A 11 4.40 10.71 -9.65
C ASP A 11 4.63 9.30 -9.09
N PHE A 12 4.53 8.29 -9.96
CA PHE A 12 4.74 6.90 -9.58
C PHE A 12 6.20 6.58 -9.20
N GLU A 13 7.17 7.40 -9.61
CA GLU A 13 8.58 7.22 -9.29
C GLU A 13 8.97 7.91 -7.97
N GLU A 14 8.05 8.66 -7.36
CA GLU A 14 8.27 9.27 -6.06
C GLU A 14 8.62 8.19 -5.02
N ARG A 15 9.72 8.42 -4.30
CA ARG A 15 10.18 7.55 -3.22
C ARG A 15 9.49 7.89 -1.91
N LEU A 16 8.67 6.96 -1.43
CA LEU A 16 8.04 6.99 -0.10
C LEU A 16 9.03 6.64 1.01
N SER A 17 10.05 5.84 0.68
CA SER A 17 11.22 5.58 1.52
C SER A 17 12.43 5.27 0.63
N PRO A 18 13.64 5.06 1.19
CA PRO A 18 14.80 4.66 0.39
C PRO A 18 14.56 3.46 -0.55
N HIS A 19 13.64 2.54 -0.23
CA HIS A 19 13.41 1.33 -1.02
C HIS A 19 12.02 1.17 -1.64
N PHE A 20 11.04 2.00 -1.28
CA PHE A 20 9.66 1.87 -1.75
C PHE A 20 9.20 3.14 -2.49
N THR A 21 8.41 2.96 -3.54
CA THR A 21 7.89 4.03 -4.40
C THR A 21 6.36 4.07 -4.39
N VAL A 22 5.78 5.19 -4.81
CA VAL A 22 4.34 5.33 -5.01
C VAL A 22 3.81 4.28 -5.99
N GLY A 23 4.52 4.04 -7.10
CA GLY A 23 4.15 3.04 -8.10
C GLY A 23 4.15 1.60 -7.58
N GLU A 24 5.03 1.26 -6.64
CA GLU A 24 5.02 -0.03 -5.97
C GLU A 24 3.79 -0.17 -5.07
N MET A 25 3.49 0.87 -4.28
CA MET A 25 2.37 0.86 -3.33
C MET A 25 0.99 0.97 -3.99
N MET A 26 0.89 1.56 -5.17
CA MET A 26 -0.37 1.65 -5.94
C MET A 26 -0.58 0.46 -6.88
N ARG A 27 0.40 -0.44 -7.02
CA ARG A 27 0.25 -1.61 -7.87
C ARG A 27 -0.68 -2.62 -7.20
N SER A 28 -1.60 -3.18 -8.00
CA SER A 28 -2.45 -4.29 -7.58
C SER A 28 -2.63 -5.25 -8.75
N GLY A 29 -2.32 -6.53 -8.55
CA GLY A 29 -2.54 -7.57 -9.57
C GLY A 29 -4.01 -7.67 -9.98
N LYS A 30 -4.93 -7.50 -9.02
CA LYS A 30 -6.38 -7.46 -9.26
C LYS A 30 -6.76 -6.27 -10.13
N ALA A 31 -6.24 -5.08 -9.84
CA ALA A 31 -6.51 -3.89 -10.63
C ALA A 31 -6.03 -4.05 -12.08
N VAL A 32 -4.82 -4.58 -12.27
CA VAL A 32 -4.27 -4.89 -13.60
C VAL A 32 -5.15 -5.90 -14.35
N GLY A 33 -5.55 -7.00 -13.69
CA GLY A 33 -6.41 -8.02 -14.30
C GLY A 33 -7.80 -7.51 -14.70
N MET A 34 -8.28 -6.45 -14.05
CA MET A 34 -9.57 -5.81 -14.33
C MET A 34 -9.46 -4.56 -15.21
N GLY A 35 -8.25 -4.12 -15.56
CA GLY A 35 -8.04 -2.85 -16.28
C GLY A 35 -8.44 -1.60 -15.47
N ILE A 36 -8.40 -1.68 -14.13
CA ILE A 36 -8.74 -0.57 -13.23
C ILE A 36 -7.49 0.25 -12.92
N LYS A 37 -7.58 1.58 -13.01
CA LYS A 37 -6.54 2.49 -12.51
C LYS A 37 -6.63 2.58 -10.99
N ASN A 38 -5.68 1.98 -10.29
CA ASN A 38 -5.67 1.93 -8.83
C ASN A 38 -5.02 3.18 -8.22
N VAL A 39 -5.71 4.32 -8.31
CA VAL A 39 -5.25 5.62 -7.80
C VAL A 39 -6.35 6.32 -7.01
N PRO A 40 -6.02 7.19 -6.04
CA PRO A 40 -7.01 8.02 -5.38
C PRO A 40 -7.70 8.98 -6.35
N GLU A 41 -9.01 9.12 -6.18
CA GLU A 41 -9.83 10.09 -6.90
C GLU A 41 -9.34 11.52 -6.63
N GLU A 42 -9.49 12.40 -7.63
CA GLU A 42 -9.10 13.82 -7.48
C GLU A 42 -10.03 14.58 -6.52
N ASN A 43 -11.31 14.21 -6.53
CA ASN A 43 -12.35 14.80 -5.69
C ASN A 43 -13.01 13.67 -4.89
N PRO A 44 -12.41 13.24 -3.77
CA PRO A 44 -12.94 12.15 -2.95
C PRO A 44 -14.31 12.50 -2.37
N ALA A 45 -15.14 11.48 -2.11
CA ALA A 45 -16.41 11.68 -1.42
C ALA A 45 -16.17 12.08 0.06
N PRO A 46 -17.14 12.73 0.73
CA PRO A 46 -17.02 13.03 2.16
C PRO A 46 -16.73 11.75 2.98
N GLY A 47 -15.61 11.76 3.72
CA GLY A 47 -15.16 10.63 4.54
C GLY A 47 -14.11 9.74 3.88
N GLU A 48 -13.89 9.87 2.57
CA GLU A 48 -12.77 9.21 1.86
C GLU A 48 -11.48 10.03 2.03
N ALA A 49 -10.34 9.34 2.08
CA ALA A 49 -9.04 10.00 2.17
C ALA A 49 -8.72 10.71 0.85
N SER A 50 -8.26 11.96 0.95
CA SER A 50 -7.70 12.68 -0.19
C SER A 50 -6.43 12.02 -0.70
N ARG A 51 -6.08 12.31 -1.96
CA ARG A 51 -4.83 11.84 -2.55
C ARG A 51 -3.61 12.21 -1.71
N ALA A 52 -3.55 13.43 -1.18
CA ALA A 52 -2.44 13.89 -0.35
C ALA A 52 -2.34 13.08 0.95
N GLU A 53 -3.47 12.81 1.60
CA GLU A 53 -3.53 11.97 2.81
C GLU A 53 -3.10 10.54 2.50
N VAL A 54 -3.57 9.94 1.40
CA VAL A 54 -3.14 8.59 0.99
C VAL A 54 -1.63 8.52 0.78
N ILE A 55 -1.04 9.51 0.09
CA ILE A 55 0.41 9.54 -0.15
C ILE A 55 1.19 9.69 1.17
N GLU A 56 0.73 10.55 2.10
CA GLU A 56 1.39 10.68 3.40
C GLU A 56 1.27 9.40 4.23
N ASN A 57 0.08 8.78 4.29
CA ASN A 57 -0.12 7.52 5.00
C ASN A 57 0.78 6.41 4.44
N LEU A 58 0.89 6.30 3.12
CA LEU A 58 1.81 5.35 2.47
C LEU A 58 3.27 5.67 2.80
N ARG A 59 3.63 6.95 2.89
CA ARG A 59 4.99 7.38 3.27
C ARG A 59 5.32 6.98 4.69
N GLU A 60 4.38 7.19 5.63
CA GLU A 60 4.54 6.76 7.01
C GLU A 60 4.64 5.23 7.12
N LEU A 61 3.75 4.49 6.47
CA LEU A 61 3.79 3.03 6.42
C LEU A 61 5.13 2.53 5.88
N CYS A 62 5.61 3.10 4.78
CA CYS A 62 6.91 2.74 4.21
C CYS A 62 8.06 3.07 5.18
N ARG A 63 8.07 4.26 5.77
CA ARG A 63 9.17 4.74 6.63
C ARG A 63 9.22 4.00 7.97
N CYS A 64 8.08 3.74 8.58
CA CYS A 64 7.96 3.24 9.95
C CYS A 64 7.87 1.71 10.01
N VAL A 65 7.36 1.05 8.96
CA VAL A 65 7.08 -0.39 8.97
C VAL A 65 7.91 -1.14 7.91
N LEU A 66 7.73 -0.81 6.64
CA LEU A 66 8.32 -1.59 5.54
C LEU A 66 9.84 -1.38 5.40
N GLU A 67 10.33 -0.16 5.60
CA GLU A 67 11.75 0.18 5.50
C GLU A 67 12.60 -0.51 6.59
N PRO A 68 12.19 -0.52 7.88
CA PRO A 68 12.85 -1.33 8.90
C PRO A 68 12.88 -2.82 8.57
N LEU A 69 11.79 -3.36 8.01
CA LEU A 69 11.75 -4.76 7.56
C LEU A 69 12.78 -4.98 6.45
N ARG A 70 12.72 -4.19 5.38
CA ARG A 70 13.60 -4.26 4.20
C ARG A 70 15.08 -4.20 4.57
N ARG A 71 15.47 -3.33 5.50
CA ARG A 71 16.86 -3.22 5.98
C ARG A 71 17.37 -4.48 6.69
N ARG A 72 16.50 -5.24 7.34
CA ARG A 72 16.88 -6.43 8.13
C ARG A 72 16.79 -7.74 7.34
N VAL A 73 15.90 -7.82 6.36
CA VAL A 73 15.64 -9.07 5.61
C VAL A 73 16.10 -9.04 4.16
N GLY A 74 16.51 -7.88 3.64
CA GLY A 74 16.71 -7.71 2.22
C GLY A 74 15.37 -7.66 1.49
N ARG A 75 15.28 -8.24 0.29
CA ARG A 75 14.13 -8.03 -0.59
C ARG A 75 12.79 -8.38 0.08
N VAL A 76 11.88 -7.40 0.08
CA VAL A 76 10.45 -7.52 0.41
C VAL A 76 9.68 -7.32 -0.89
N ILE A 77 8.67 -8.14 -1.14
CA ILE A 77 7.81 -8.04 -2.32
C ILE A 77 6.46 -7.52 -1.84
N VAL A 78 6.12 -6.29 -2.18
CA VAL A 78 4.79 -5.72 -1.97
C VAL A 78 3.87 -6.21 -3.09
N VAL A 79 2.72 -6.76 -2.71
CA VAL A 79 1.69 -7.28 -3.62
C VAL A 79 0.53 -6.30 -3.76
N GLY A 80 0.33 -5.46 -2.74
CA GLY A 80 -0.65 -4.38 -2.73
C GLY A 80 -0.34 -3.37 -1.61
N GLY A 81 -0.67 -2.10 -1.83
CA GLY A 81 -0.62 -1.03 -0.84
C GLY A 81 -1.94 -0.29 -0.82
N TYR A 82 -2.00 0.87 -1.47
CA TYR A 82 -3.28 1.55 -1.66
C TYR A 82 -4.23 0.71 -2.53
N ARG A 83 -5.51 0.76 -2.20
CA ARG A 83 -6.57 0.15 -3.00
C ARG A 83 -7.70 1.16 -3.18
N CYS A 84 -8.07 1.46 -4.43
CA CYS A 84 -9.24 2.29 -4.68
C CYS A 84 -10.53 1.52 -4.44
N GLU A 85 -11.62 2.25 -4.23
CA GLU A 85 -12.97 1.74 -4.01
C GLU A 85 -13.41 0.67 -5.03
N ALA A 86 -13.11 0.88 -6.31
CA ALA A 86 -13.46 -0.06 -7.36
C ALA A 86 -12.74 -1.41 -7.21
N VAL A 87 -11.46 -1.40 -6.81
CA VAL A 87 -10.70 -2.63 -6.54
C VAL A 87 -11.16 -3.26 -5.24
N ASN A 88 -11.44 -2.47 -4.20
CA ASN A 88 -11.89 -2.95 -2.90
C ASN A 88 -13.23 -3.72 -3.00
N ARG A 89 -14.20 -3.16 -3.72
CA ARG A 89 -15.47 -3.86 -3.99
C ARG A 89 -15.28 -5.15 -4.77
N ALA A 90 -14.31 -5.20 -5.69
CA ALA A 90 -14.05 -6.37 -6.52
C ALA A 90 -13.37 -7.53 -5.77
N VAL A 91 -12.78 -7.26 -4.60
CA VAL A 91 -12.24 -8.30 -3.71
C VAL A 91 -13.16 -8.59 -2.52
N MET A 92 -14.35 -7.97 -2.47
CA MET A 92 -15.36 -8.14 -1.42
C MET A 92 -14.83 -7.92 0.00
N GLU A 93 -13.84 -7.05 0.16
CA GLU A 93 -13.31 -6.70 1.48
C GLU A 93 -14.18 -5.66 2.20
N ALA A 94 -13.85 -5.44 3.48
CA ALA A 94 -14.56 -4.50 4.34
C ALA A 94 -14.61 -3.07 3.75
N GLU A 95 -15.74 -2.41 3.95
CA GLU A 95 -15.99 -1.01 3.54
C GLU A 95 -15.04 0.00 4.23
N HIS A 96 -14.31 -0.44 5.27
CA HIS A 96 -13.38 0.39 6.04
C HIS A 96 -11.96 -0.18 6.05
N SER A 97 -11.54 -0.81 4.94
CA SER A 97 -10.18 -1.33 4.79
C SER A 97 -9.14 -0.21 4.88
N GLN A 98 -8.08 -0.41 5.68
CA GLN A 98 -6.94 0.51 5.77
C GLN A 98 -6.22 0.70 4.42
N HIS A 99 -6.38 -0.24 3.48
CA HIS A 99 -5.89 -0.10 2.10
C HIS A 99 -6.54 1.08 1.36
N LEU A 100 -7.81 1.41 1.64
CA LEU A 100 -8.50 2.58 1.06
C LEU A 100 -7.89 3.91 1.49
N ARG A 101 -7.14 3.90 2.60
CA ARG A 101 -6.54 5.09 3.20
C ARG A 101 -5.01 5.13 3.01
N GLY A 102 -4.42 4.12 2.40
CA GLY A 102 -2.96 4.01 2.27
C GLY A 102 -2.25 3.62 3.58
N GLU A 103 -2.98 3.04 4.53
CA GLU A 103 -2.47 2.70 5.87
C GLU A 103 -2.04 1.22 5.98
N ALA A 104 -2.29 0.40 4.95
CA ALA A 104 -1.97 -1.03 4.93
C ALA A 104 -1.18 -1.46 3.67
N ALA A 105 -0.48 -2.59 3.79
CA ALA A 105 0.26 -3.21 2.70
C ALA A 105 0.27 -4.73 2.80
N ASP A 106 0.03 -5.37 1.66
CA ASP A 106 0.16 -6.80 1.46
C ASP A 106 1.59 -7.13 1.03
N ILE A 107 2.27 -7.99 1.79
CA ILE A 107 3.62 -8.44 1.46
C ILE A 107 3.65 -9.94 1.25
N HIS A 108 4.36 -10.38 0.22
CA HIS A 108 4.53 -11.80 -0.04
C HIS A 108 5.45 -12.45 0.99
N VAL A 109 5.05 -13.62 1.48
CA VAL A 109 5.82 -14.44 2.42
C VAL A 109 5.86 -15.87 1.91
N THR A 110 7.07 -16.43 1.76
CA THR A 110 7.27 -17.81 1.32
C THR A 110 7.57 -18.71 2.52
N GLY A 111 6.55 -19.44 2.99
CA GLY A 111 6.70 -20.44 4.05
C GLY A 111 6.84 -19.87 5.47
N LEU A 112 6.83 -20.78 6.44
CA LEU A 112 6.73 -20.44 7.87
C LEU A 112 7.97 -19.74 8.42
N GLU A 113 9.17 -20.04 7.90
CA GLU A 113 10.41 -19.43 8.39
C GLU A 113 10.45 -17.92 8.08
N MET A 114 10.16 -17.55 6.83
CA MET A 114 10.08 -16.15 6.42
C MET A 114 8.97 -15.42 7.18
N CYS A 115 7.82 -16.07 7.36
CA CYS A 115 6.71 -15.53 8.14
C CYS A 115 7.14 -15.17 9.57
N ARG A 116 7.80 -16.11 10.28
CA ARG A 116 8.29 -15.88 11.64
C ARG A 116 9.33 -14.76 11.69
N LYS A 117 10.25 -14.73 10.72
CA LYS A 117 11.27 -13.69 10.63
C LYS A 117 10.65 -12.30 10.43
N TYR A 118 9.66 -12.21 9.55
CA TYR A 118 8.95 -10.96 9.28
C TYR A 118 8.17 -10.51 10.52
N ALA A 119 7.38 -11.40 11.11
CA ALA A 119 6.62 -11.13 12.32
C ALA A 119 7.49 -10.63 13.48
N ALA A 120 8.65 -11.25 13.73
CA ALA A 120 9.57 -10.86 14.81
C ALA A 120 10.19 -9.47 14.61
N ILE A 121 10.31 -9.02 13.36
CA ILE A 121 10.86 -7.71 13.02
C ILE A 121 9.77 -6.65 13.03
N LEU A 122 8.62 -6.97 12.43
CA LEU A 122 7.47 -6.09 12.37
C LEU A 122 6.95 -5.81 13.78
N SER A 123 6.95 -6.78 14.70
CA SER A 123 6.53 -6.59 16.10
C SER A 123 7.33 -5.55 16.88
N GLN A 124 8.39 -4.99 16.28
CA GLN A 124 9.20 -3.90 16.83
C GLN A 124 8.93 -2.55 16.13
N THR A 125 7.90 -2.48 15.29
CA THR A 125 7.44 -1.29 14.58
C THR A 125 6.03 -0.92 15.05
N ASP A 126 5.63 0.32 14.83
CA ASP A 126 4.36 0.86 15.33
C ASP A 126 3.15 0.53 14.43
N PHE A 127 3.05 -0.71 13.95
CA PHE A 127 1.85 -1.19 13.26
C PHE A 127 0.77 -1.61 14.28
N ASP A 128 -0.50 -1.47 13.91
CA ASP A 128 -1.64 -1.84 14.75
C ASP A 128 -2.17 -3.25 14.47
N GLN A 129 -2.17 -3.67 13.20
CA GLN A 129 -2.68 -4.97 12.76
C GLN A 129 -1.70 -5.73 11.85
N MET A 130 -1.56 -7.03 12.08
CA MET A 130 -0.84 -7.95 11.20
C MET A 130 -1.69 -9.20 11.01
N ILE A 131 -2.09 -9.44 9.76
CA ILE A 131 -2.98 -10.53 9.37
C ILE A 131 -2.20 -11.48 8.48
N LEU A 132 -2.22 -12.77 8.81
CA LEU A 132 -1.68 -13.81 7.93
C LEU A 132 -2.83 -14.37 7.10
N GLU A 133 -2.95 -13.94 5.85
CA GLU A 133 -3.97 -14.45 4.95
C GLU A 133 -3.59 -15.84 4.42
N PRO A 134 -4.45 -16.86 4.59
CA PRO A 134 -4.24 -18.14 3.94
C PRO A 134 -4.39 -17.94 2.43
N GLN A 135 -3.48 -18.53 1.65
CA GLN A 135 -3.67 -18.64 0.21
C GLN A 135 -4.76 -19.69 -0.03
N GLU A 136 -6.02 -19.32 0.16
CA GLU A 136 -7.14 -20.16 -0.27
C GLU A 136 -7.11 -20.19 -1.80
N SER A 137 -6.61 -21.30 -2.34
CA SER A 137 -6.59 -21.60 -3.75
C SER A 137 -8.01 -21.90 -4.22
N ILE A 138 -8.64 -20.95 -4.90
CA ILE A 138 -9.68 -21.20 -5.91
C ILE A 138 -9.52 -20.20 -7.07
#